data_AF-A0A0N4VRL0-F1
#
_entry.id   AF-A0A0N4VRL0-F1
#
_cell.length_a   1.000
_cell.length_b   1.000
_cell.length_c   1.000
_cell.angle_alpha   90.00
_cell.angle_beta   90.00
_cell.angle_gamma   90.00
#
_symmetry.space_group_name_H-M   'P 1'
#
loop_
_entity.id
_entity.type
_entity.pdbx_description
1 polymer ?
#
loop_
_entity_poly.entity_id
_entity_poly.type
_entity_poly.pdbx_seq_one_letter_code
_entity_poly.pdbx_strand_id
1 'polypeptide(L)' 'MAVQQTNRVLEQVSEYRVAVFGAGGVGKSSIIMRFIKGTFSESYVPTVEDTYRQVCTQLISLSSVTKN' A
#
# COMPACT_ATOMS: atom_id res chain seq x y z
N MET A 1 1.93 -12.80 -40.89
CA MET A 1 2.14 -13.09 -39.45
C MET A 1 2.82 -11.89 -38.83
N ALA A 2 2.04 -10.91 -38.36
CA ALA A 2 2.58 -9.76 -37.64
C ALA A 2 2.40 -10.03 -36.14
N VAL A 3 3.51 -10.26 -35.44
CA VAL A 3 3.53 -10.33 -33.98
C VAL A 3 3.28 -8.90 -33.50
N GLN A 4 2.05 -8.61 -33.09
CA GLN A 4 1.72 -7.38 -32.40
C GLN A 4 2.48 -7.41 -31.07
N GLN A 5 3.59 -6.65 -31.00
CA GLN A 5 4.34 -6.46 -29.76
C GLN A 5 3.39 -5.83 -28.73
N THR A 6 2.92 -6.65 -27.81
CA THR A 6 2.13 -6.21 -26.67
C THR A 6 3.05 -5.38 -25.79
N ASN A 7 2.95 -4.05 -25.91
CA ASN A 7 3.57 -3.11 -25.00
C ASN A 7 3.09 -3.43 -23.58
N ARG A 8 3.91 -4.21 -22.85
CA ARG A 8 3.75 -4.36 -21.41
C ARG A 8 4.04 -2.97 -20.85
N VAL A 9 3.00 -2.28 -20.40
CA VAL A 9 3.17 -1.17 -19.47
C VAL A 9 3.93 -1.76 -18.29
N LEU A 10 5.23 -1.46 -18.21
CA LEU A 10 6.02 -1.82 -17.06
C LEU A 10 5.43 -1.00 -15.92
N GLU A 11 4.64 -1.63 -15.05
CA GLU A 11 4.22 -0.98 -13.80
C GLU A 11 5.49 -0.58 -13.06
N GLN A 12 5.79 0.71 -13.09
CA GLN A 12 6.91 1.26 -12.36
C GLN A 12 6.51 1.28 -10.89
N VAL A 13 6.89 0.24 -10.15
CA VAL A 13 6.65 0.14 -8.72
C VAL A 13 7.36 1.31 -8.04
N SER A 14 6.59 2.30 -7.59
CA SER A 14 7.12 3.45 -6.87
C SER A 14 7.32 3.07 -5.39
N GLU A 15 8.54 3.23 -4.89
CA GLU A 15 8.84 3.03 -3.47
C GLU A 15 8.64 4.34 -2.71
N TYR A 16 7.77 4.32 -1.70
CA TYR A 16 7.54 5.46 -0.80
C TYR A 16 8.03 5.12 0.60
N ARG A 17 8.82 6.03 1.19
CA ARG A 17 9.27 5.93 2.59
C ARG A 17 8.61 7.02 3.40
N VAL A 18 7.87 6.61 4.43
CA VAL A 18 7.09 7.52 5.28
C VAL A 18 7.51 7.28 6.72
N ALA A 19 7.75 8.37 7.45
CA ALA A 19 8.00 8.34 8.89
C ALA A 19 6.87 9.05 9.63
N VAL A 20 6.41 8.47 10.73
CA VAL A 20 5.28 8.98 11.52
C VAL A 20 5.75 9.28 12.94
N PHE A 21 5.66 10.54 13.34
CA PHE A 21 6.09 11.03 14.65
C PHE A 21 4.97 11.79 15.37
N GLY A 22 5.10 11.94 16.68
CA GLY A 22 4.12 12.64 17.52
C GLY A 22 4.14 12.12 18.96
N ALA A 23 3.43 12.80 19.85
CA ALA A 23 3.36 12.47 21.28
C ALA A 23 2.91 11.02 21.56
N GLY A 24 3.19 10.52 22.76
CA GLY A 24 2.72 9.21 23.23
C GLY A 24 1.19 9.12 23.20
N GLY A 25 0.63 7.95 22.89
CA GLY A 25 -0.83 7.72 22.96
C GLY A 25 -1.69 8.35 21.85
N VAL A 26 -1.15 9.15 20.92
CA VAL A 26 -1.97 9.81 19.87
C VAL A 26 -2.46 8.89 18.73
N GLY A 27 -2.19 7.58 18.81
CA GLY A 27 -2.72 6.60 17.84
C GLY A 27 -1.88 6.37 16.57
N LYS A 28 -0.60 6.74 16.55
CA LYS A 28 0.31 6.53 15.40
C LYS A 28 0.35 5.06 14.94
N SER A 29 0.60 4.15 15.88
CA SER A 29 0.67 2.72 15.59
C SER A 29 -0.70 2.18 15.18
N SER A 30 -1.79 2.70 15.76
CA SER A 30 -3.16 2.32 15.43
C SER A 30 -3.52 2.64 13.98
N ILE A 31 -3.19 3.83 13.48
CA ILE A 31 -3.48 4.20 12.08
C ILE A 31 -2.63 3.41 11.09
N ILE A 32 -1.36 3.14 11.42
CA ILE A 32 -0.48 2.32 10.59
C ILE A 32 -1.02 0.88 10.51
N MET A 33 -1.39 0.28 11.65
CA MET A 33 -1.92 -1.08 11.70
C MET A 33 -3.27 -1.20 11.00
N ARG A 34 -4.13 -0.18 11.10
CA ARG A 34 -5.39 -0.14 10.37
C ARG A 34 -5.17 -0.08 8.86
N PHE A 35 -4.22 0.74 8.41
CA PHE A 35 -3.89 0.86 6.98
C PHE A 35 -3.33 -0.44 6.40
N ILE A 36 -2.42 -1.10 7.13
CA ILE A 36 -1.66 -2.25 6.62
C ILE A 36 -2.42 -3.56 6.83
N LYS A 37 -2.99 -3.77 8.02
CA LYS A 37 -3.61 -5.03 8.41
C LYS A 37 -5.13 -4.98 8.47
N GLY A 38 -5.74 -3.79 8.35
CA GLY A 38 -7.18 -3.62 8.54
C GLY A 38 -7.65 -3.78 10.00
N THR A 39 -6.72 -3.92 10.95
CA THR A 39 -7.04 -4.19 12.36
C THR A 39 -6.88 -2.97 13.25
N PHE A 40 -7.55 -3.02 14.41
CA PHE A 40 -7.41 -2.05 15.47
C PHE A 40 -7.41 -2.78 16.81
N SER A 41 -6.51 -2.39 17.71
CA SER A 41 -6.44 -2.91 19.08
C SER A 41 -6.82 -1.80 20.06
N GLU A 42 -7.66 -2.13 21.03
CA GLU A 42 -8.00 -1.23 22.14
C GLU A 42 -6.92 -1.20 23.22
N SER A 43 -6.04 -2.21 23.27
CA SER A 43 -4.91 -2.23 24.20
C SER A 43 -3.80 -1.28 23.76
N TYR A 44 -3.30 -0.48 24.70
CA TYR A 44 -2.15 0.39 24.47
C TYR A 44 -0.85 -0.28 24.88
N VAL A 45 0.01 -0.52 23.90
CA VAL A 45 1.40 -0.91 24.10
C VAL A 45 2.28 0.20 23.49
N PRO A 46 3.10 0.91 24.29
CA PRO A 46 4.01 1.93 23.77
C PRO A 46 4.94 1.36 22.70
N THR A 47 5.02 2.03 21.55
CA THR A 47 5.95 1.65 20.48
C THR A 47 7.32 2.27 20.75
N VAL A 48 8.36 1.43 20.80
CA VAL A 48 9.76 1.88 20.82
C VAL A 48 10.16 2.31 19.42
N GLU A 49 10.11 1.38 18.46
CA GLU A 49 10.35 1.59 17.03
C GLU A 49 9.74 0.42 16.26
N ASP A 50 9.10 0.70 15.11
CA ASP A 50 8.60 -0.33 14.20
C ASP A 50 8.77 0.11 12.74
N THR A 51 9.01 -0.86 11.85
CA THR A 51 9.03 -0.64 10.39
C THR A 51 8.00 -1.55 9.72
N TYR A 52 7.24 -0.98 8.78
CA TYR A 52 6.22 -1.72 8.04
C TYR A 52 6.37 -1.51 6.54
N ARG A 53 5.98 -2.51 5.75
CA ARG A 53 5.98 -2.45 4.28
C ARG A 53 4.63 -2.96 3.76
N GLN A 54 3.98 -2.15 2.92
CA GLN A 54 2.73 -2.52 2.26
C GLN A 54 2.92 -2.40 0.74
N VAL A 55 2.47 -3.41 0.01
CA VAL A 55 2.36 -3.33 -1.45
C VAL A 55 0.95 -2.85 -1.77
N CYS A 56 0.86 -1.69 -2.42
CA CYS A 56 -0.39 -1.18 -2.96
C CYS A 56 -0.47 -1.58 -4.43
N THR A 57 -1.23 -2.62 -4.73
CA THR A 57 -1.55 -2.96 -6.12
C THR A 57 -2.58 -1.97 -6.63
N GLN A 58 -2.23 -1.22 -7.67
CA GLN A 58 -3.22 -0.43 -8.37
C GLN A 58 -4.09 -1.41 -9.16
N LEU A 59 -5.38 -1.51 -8.84
CA LEU A 59 -6.30 -2.20 -9.73
C LEU A 59 -6.40 -1.34 -10.99
N ILE A 60 -5.54 -1.61 -11.97
CA ILE A 60 -5.74 -1.10 -13.32
C ILE A 60 -7.08 -1.68 -13.74
N SER A 61 -8.08 -0.81 -13.93
CA SER A 61 -9.37 -1.20 -14.47
C SER A 61 -9.14 -2.02 -15.74
N LEU A 62 -9.47 -3.32 -15.69
CA LEU A 62 -9.54 -4.20 -16.86
C LEU A 62 -10.75 -3.79 -17.72
N SER A 63 -10.81 -2.54 -18.18
CA SER A 63 -11.90 -2.02 -19.00
C SER A 63 -11.54 -1.89 -20.48
N SER A 64 -10.44 -2.48 -20.94
CA SER A 64 -9.99 -2.37 -22.33
C SER A 64 -10.24 -3.62 -23.20
N VAL A 65 -10.92 -4.66 -22.69
CA VAL A 65 -11.19 -5.89 -23.47
C VAL A 65 -12.67 -6.21 -23.51
N THR A 66 -13.47 -5.29 -24.06
CA THR A 66 -14.77 -5.58 -24.70
C THR A 66 -15.14 -4.42 -25.62
N LYS A 67 -14.48 -4.35 -26.78
CA LYS A 67 -15.04 -3.65 -27.96
C LYS A 67 -14.86 -4.57 -29.17
N ASN A 68 -16.00 -5.10 -29.61
CA ASN A 68 -16.27 -5.88 -30.83
C ASN A 68 -15.43 -7.12 -31.09
#